data_AF-A0A1G6YSY2-F1
#
_entry.id   AF-A0A1G6YSY2-F1
#
_cell.length_a   1.000
_cell.length_b   1.000
_cell.length_c   1.000
_cell.angle_alpha   90.00
_cell.angle_beta   90.00
_cell.angle_gamma   90.00
#
_symmetry.space_group_name_H-M   'P 1'
#
loop_
_entity.id
_entity.type
_entity.pdbx_description
1 polymer ?
#
loop_
_entity_poly.entity_id
_entity_poly.type
_entity_poly.pdbx_seq_one_letter_code
_entity_poly.pdbx_strand_id
1 'polypeptide(L)' 'MRTEQQIVDDANNLAREFYAMLGYRAQEGFRFDLSRHPQEQAMWSMACRAYEVIQGTDVEDALAQLSD' A
#
# COMPACT_ATOMS: atom_id res chain seq x y z
N MET A 1 -1.74 5.54 18.35
CA MET A 1 -0.68 5.60 17.32
C MET A 1 -0.67 4.25 16.64
N ARG A 2 -0.71 4.20 15.31
CA ARG A 2 -0.62 2.92 14.57
C ARG A 2 0.84 2.46 14.59
N THR A 3 1.07 1.15 14.57
CA THR A 3 2.42 0.61 14.31
C THR A 3 2.75 0.69 12.83
N GLU A 4 4.03 0.57 12.50
CA GLU A 4 4.56 0.57 11.14
C GLU A 4 3.92 -0.58 10.34
N GLN A 5 3.80 -1.76 10.94
CA GLN A 5 3.11 -2.91 10.34
C GLN A 5 1.64 -2.60 10.02
N GLN A 6 0.93 -1.94 10.94
CA GLN A 6 -0.47 -1.54 10.70
C GLN A 6 -0.59 -0.53 9.55
N ILE A 7 0.37 0.39 9.41
CA ILE A 7 0.40 1.35 8.30
C ILE A 7 0.61 0.63 6.96
N VAL A 8 1.56 -0.31 6.89
CA VAL A 8 1.82 -1.09 5.67
C VAL A 8 0.66 -2.00 5.30
N ASP A 9 0.03 -2.64 6.29
CA ASP A 9 -1.14 -3.50 6.06
C ASP A 9 -2.34 -2.66 5.58
N ASP A 10 -2.58 -1.51 6.20
CA ASP A 10 -3.65 -0.59 5.78
C ASP A 10 -3.41 -0.05 4.36
N ALA A 11 -2.16 0.29 4.02
CA ALA A 11 -1.81 0.75 2.66
C ALA A 11 -1.99 -0.36 1.61
N ASN A 12 -1.66 -1.62 1.96
CA ASN A 12 -1.90 -2.76 1.09
C ASN A 12 -3.39 -3.01 0.85
N ASN A 13 -4.20 -2.85 1.89
CA ASN A 13 -5.66 -2.93 1.78
C ASN A 13 -6.21 -1.80 0.89
N LEU A 14 -5.69 -0.58 1.03
CA LEU A 14 -6.09 0.53 0.18
C LEU A 14 -5.69 0.30 -1.30
N ALA A 15 -4.49 -0.21 -1.56
CA ALA A 15 -4.06 -0.58 -2.92
C ALA A 15 -4.98 -1.66 -3.51
N ARG A 16 -5.42 -2.63 -2.71
CA ARG A 16 -6.39 -3.66 -3.10
C ARG A 16 -7.74 -3.06 -3.50
N GLU A 17 -8.24 -2.09 -2.75
CA GLU A 17 -9.48 -1.37 -3.09
C GLU A 17 -9.35 -0.65 -4.44
N PHE A 18 -8.23 0.05 -4.68
CA PHE A 18 -7.99 0.69 -5.97
C PHE A 18 -7.90 -0.32 -7.13
N TYR A 19 -7.25 -1.46 -6.89
CA TYR A 19 -7.19 -2.54 -7.88
C TYR A 19 -8.58 -3.11 -8.20
N ALA A 20 -9.45 -3.21 -7.19
CA ALA A 20 -10.83 -3.63 -7.35
C ALA A 20 -11.69 -2.59 -8.10
N MET A 21 -11.45 -1.29 -7.92
CA MET A 21 -12.10 -0.23 -8.70
C MET A 21 -11.79 -0.32 -10.19
N LEU A 22 -10.63 -0.87 -10.55
CA LEU A 22 -10.27 -1.16 -11.95
C LEU A 22 -10.89 -2.47 -12.47
N GLY A 23 -11.66 -3.19 -11.65
CA GLY A 23 -12.32 -4.45 -12.02
C GLY A 23 -11.49 -5.71 -11.77
N TYR A 24 -10.31 -5.59 -11.15
CA TYR A 24 -9.43 -6.72 -10.88
C TYR A 24 -9.65 -7.29 -9.47
N ARG A 25 -9.15 -8.51 -9.24
CA ARG A 25 -9.11 -9.12 -7.91
C ARG A 25 -7.71 -9.65 -7.62
N ALA A 26 -7.13 -9.21 -6.52
CA ALA A 26 -5.90 -9.78 -6.00
C ALA A 26 -6.21 -10.99 -5.11
N GLN A 27 -5.31 -11.97 -5.08
CA GLN A 27 -5.41 -13.11 -4.17
C GLN A 27 -5.41 -12.65 -2.70
N GLU A 28 -6.06 -13.40 -1.81
CA GLU A 28 -5.95 -13.19 -0.37
C GLU A 28 -4.48 -13.21 0.07
N GLY A 29 -4.09 -12.28 0.97
CA GLY A 29 -2.71 -12.13 1.42
C GLY A 29 -1.73 -11.57 0.38
N PHE A 30 -2.18 -11.26 -0.84
CA PHE A 30 -1.33 -10.62 -1.85
C PHE A 30 -0.80 -9.25 -1.36
N ARG A 31 0.51 -9.04 -1.54
CA ARG A 31 1.28 -7.86 -1.11
C ARG A 31 1.65 -7.00 -2.31
N PHE A 32 1.01 -5.84 -2.42
CA PHE A 32 1.23 -4.87 -3.50
C PHE A 32 2.59 -4.18 -3.40
N ASP A 33 3.09 -3.97 -2.17
CA ASP A 33 4.43 -3.44 -1.89
C ASP A 33 5.56 -4.36 -2.38
N LEU A 34 5.28 -5.65 -2.58
CA LEU A 34 6.24 -6.64 -3.09
C LEU A 34 6.06 -6.96 -4.58
N SER A 35 5.09 -6.33 -5.25
CA SER A 35 4.78 -6.65 -6.65
C SER A 35 5.81 -6.10 -7.63
N ARG A 36 6.02 -6.83 -8.72
CA ARG A 36 6.77 -6.39 -9.91
C ARG A 36 5.86 -6.08 -11.11
N HIS A 37 4.55 -6.29 -10.99
CA HIS A 37 3.61 -6.02 -12.06
C HIS A 37 3.29 -4.51 -12.10
N PRO A 38 3.44 -3.82 -13.25
CA PRO A 38 3.34 -2.36 -13.31
C PRO A 38 2.03 -1.79 -12.77
N GLN A 39 0.91 -2.47 -13.03
CA GLN A 39 -0.40 -2.02 -12.55
C GLN A 39 -0.53 -2.14 -11.03
N GLU A 40 0.01 -3.20 -10.44
CA GLU A 40 -0.07 -3.42 -8.98
C GLU A 40 0.84 -2.45 -8.25
N GLN A 41 2.04 -2.19 -8.80
CA GLN A 41 2.93 -1.13 -8.34
C GLN A 41 2.25 0.24 -8.40
N ALA A 42 1.51 0.56 -9.46
CA ALA A 42 0.77 1.81 -9.55
C ALA A 42 -0.30 1.92 -8.45
N MET A 43 -1.00 0.83 -8.10
CA MET A 43 -1.98 0.84 -7.01
C MET A 43 -1.32 1.04 -5.64
N TRP A 44 -0.14 0.43 -5.43
CA TRP A 44 0.67 0.70 -4.24
C TRP A 44 1.07 2.17 -4.14
N SER A 45 1.65 2.74 -5.21
CA SER A 45 2.06 4.15 -5.22
C SER A 45 0.89 5.11 -4.96
N MET A 46 -0.32 4.80 -5.47
CA MET A 46 -1.50 5.59 -5.15
C MET A 46 -1.90 5.49 -3.68
N ALA A 47 -1.78 4.31 -3.05
CA ALA A 47 -2.06 4.14 -1.63
C ALA A 47 -1.08 4.94 -0.76
N CYS A 48 0.22 4.87 -1.06
CA CYS A 48 1.23 5.70 -0.38
C CYS A 48 0.91 7.19 -0.51
N ARG A 49 0.61 7.66 -1.73
CA ARG A 49 0.27 9.06 -1.97
C ARG A 49 -1.01 9.49 -1.25
N ALA A 50 -2.02 8.63 -1.17
CA ALA A 50 -3.24 8.91 -0.43
C ALA A 50 -2.96 9.08 1.07
N TYR A 51 -2.12 8.23 1.65
CA TYR A 51 -1.70 8.35 3.05
C TYR A 51 -0.93 9.66 3.33
N GLU A 52 -0.01 10.00 2.44
CA GLU A 52 0.77 11.25 2.53
C GLU A 52 -0.15 12.48 2.48
N VAL A 53 -1.09 12.52 1.52
CA VAL A 53 -1.99 13.65 1.31
C VAL A 53 -3.04 13.78 2.42
N ILE A 54 -3.60 12.67 2.91
CA ILE A 54 -4.76 12.68 3.81
C ILE A 54 -4.32 12.69 5.28
N GLN A 55 -3.27 11.95 5.64
CA GLN A 55 -2.84 11.81 7.04
C GLN A 55 -1.52 12.52 7.36
N GLY A 56 -0.81 13.04 6.35
CA GLY A 56 0.55 13.55 6.55
C GLY A 56 1.52 12.46 6.99
N THR A 57 1.24 11.19 6.66
CA THR A 57 2.08 10.04 6.99
C THR A 57 2.79 9.57 5.72
N ASP A 58 4.11 9.57 5.74
CA ASP A 58 4.95 9.00 4.68
C ASP A 58 5.06 7.47 4.87
N VAL A 59 4.45 6.71 3.97
CA VAL A 59 4.41 5.25 4.04
C VAL A 59 5.73 4.61 3.63
N GLU A 60 6.49 5.25 2.73
CA GLU A 60 7.78 4.73 2.27
C GLU A 60 8.82 4.85 3.40
N ASP A 61 8.76 5.91 4.20
CA ASP A 61 9.57 6.05 5.42
C ASP A 61 9.24 4.95 6.45
N ALA A 62 7.96 4.66 6.67
CA ALA A 62 7.54 3.58 7.56
C ALA A 62 8.00 2.19 7.06
N LEU A 63 7.97 1.96 5.74
CA LEU A 63 8.43 0.71 5.14
C LEU A 63 9.94 0.53 5.27
N ALA A 64 10.71 1.60 5.10
CA ALA A 64 12.16 1.57 5.27
C ALA A 64 12.57 1.14 6.69
N GLN A 65 11.80 1.53 7.71
CA GLN A 65 12.04 1.16 9.10
C GLN A 65 11.74 -0.31 9.45
N LEU A 66 10.99 -1.04 8.61
CA LEU A 66 10.71 -2.47 8.81
C LEU A 66 11.80 -3.39 8.25
N SER A 67 12.73 -2.83 7.47
CA SER A 67 13.76 -3.59 6.74
C SER A 67 15.12 -3.58 7.45
N ASP A 68 15.22 -2.95 8.63
CA ASP A 68 16.39 -2.84 9.51
C ASP A 68 16.13 -3.59 10.82
#